data_AF-A0A937YXB0-F1
#
_entry.id   AF-A0A937YXB0-F1
#
_cell.length_a   1.000
_cell.length_b   1.000
_cell.length_c   1.000
_cell.angle_alpha   90.00
_cell.angle_beta   90.00
_cell.angle_gamma   90.00
#
_symmetry.space_group_name_H-M   'P 1'
#
loop_
_entity.id
_entity.type
_entity.pdbx_description
1 polymer ?
#
loop_
_entity_poly.entity_id
_entity_poly.type
_entity_poly.pdbx_seq_one_letter_code
_entity_poly.pdbx_strand_id
1 'polypeptide(L)'
;MWTRLKAVFRSLFGWMLRGAENPEMLLRQHIDDLRERVPEMNRQVAEVVKLEKMLEMQVDRLQKKVDFLEPRVVQAVKLGPEKKEAAKTLIAALEQARVDMEETKLQLEQAKENSARTKRMRDAYERKIRDQINECMRQIGRAKRAEMEEKVAEVMGAFEVGDTTETVDRMTERIDERLARAQARMEIAGSTVDAQMADIELSQVEDESERLYAEYQRQLGILPPEAAEKTMDTVTEAPQVEPPQTEQQTQS
;
A
#
# COMPACT_ATOMS: atom_id res chain seq x y z
N MET A 1 -13.14 21.65 15.50
CA MET A 1 -13.57 20.25 15.23
C MET A 1 -13.38 19.33 16.43
N TRP A 2 -12.25 19.39 17.14
CA TRP A 2 -11.98 18.61 18.36
C TRP A 2 -13.05 18.73 19.47
N THR A 3 -13.59 19.93 19.67
CA THR A 3 -14.70 20.19 20.61
C THR A 3 -16.01 19.54 20.19
N ARG A 4 -16.27 19.44 18.88
CA ARG A 4 -17.43 18.71 18.34
C ARG A 4 -17.26 17.19 18.51
N LEU A 5 -16.04 16.67 18.32
CA LEU A 5 -15.72 15.27 18.55
C LEU A 5 -15.87 14.89 20.03
N LYS A 6 -15.35 15.71 20.96
CA LYS A 6 -15.55 15.53 22.40
C LYS A 6 -17.02 15.69 22.82
N ALA A 7 -17.77 16.59 22.17
CA ALA A 7 -19.19 16.77 22.45
C ALA A 7 -20.01 15.55 22.00
N VAL A 8 -19.70 15.00 20.81
CA VAL A 8 -20.30 13.75 20.31
C VAL A 8 -19.94 12.57 21.22
N PHE A 9 -18.66 12.43 21.61
CA PHE A 9 -18.22 11.41 22.58
C PHE A 9 -18.92 11.54 23.95
N ARG A 10 -19.08 12.77 24.46
CA ARG A 10 -19.72 13.00 25.77
C ARG A 10 -21.24 12.84 25.72
N SER A 11 -21.89 13.20 24.61
CA SER A 11 -23.33 12.95 24.42
C SER A 11 -23.63 11.46 24.20
N LEU A 12 -22.74 10.72 23.55
CA LEU A 12 -22.79 9.26 23.45
C LEU A 12 -22.73 8.60 24.84
N PHE A 13 -21.80 9.02 25.71
CA PHE A 13 -21.69 8.53 27.09
C PHE A 13 -22.93 8.83 27.95
N GLY A 14 -23.57 9.98 27.76
CA GLY A 14 -24.78 10.37 28.51
C GLY A 14 -26.06 9.58 28.14
N TRP A 15 -26.09 8.99 26.94
CA TRP A 15 -27.15 8.09 26.48
C TRP A 15 -26.83 6.60 26.78
N MET A 16 -25.56 6.22 26.73
CA MET A 16 -25.03 4.89 27.07
C MET A 16 -25.31 4.46 28.52
N LEU A 17 -25.32 5.41 29.47
CA LEU A 17 -25.73 5.17 30.86
C LEU A 17 -27.24 4.89 31.04
N ARG A 18 -28.07 5.15 30.02
CA ARG A 18 -29.54 5.04 30.10
C ARG A 18 -30.15 3.94 29.24
N GLY A 19 -29.39 3.19 28.43
CA GLY A 19 -30.00 2.05 27.74
C GLY A 19 -29.23 1.34 26.61
N ALA A 20 -27.94 0.99 26.73
CA ALA A 20 -27.32 0.09 25.74
C ALA A 20 -26.36 -0.94 26.36
N GLU A 21 -26.58 -2.20 25.98
CA GLU A 21 -25.73 -3.36 26.23
C GLU A 21 -24.29 -3.10 25.72
N ASN A 22 -23.32 -3.02 26.63
CA ASN A 22 -21.86 -3.12 26.40
C ASN A 22 -21.19 -2.11 25.42
N PRO A 23 -20.61 -1.00 25.91
CA PRO A 23 -19.81 -0.06 25.10
C PRO A 23 -18.65 -0.67 24.32
N GLU A 24 -18.09 -1.77 24.81
CA GLU A 24 -17.04 -2.53 24.14
C GLU A 24 -17.51 -3.07 22.77
N MET A 25 -18.75 -3.55 22.69
CA MET A 25 -19.32 -4.11 21.47
C MET A 25 -19.43 -3.04 20.38
N LEU A 26 -19.89 -1.83 20.74
CA LEU A 26 -19.99 -0.70 19.80
C LEU A 26 -18.62 -0.29 19.25
N LEU A 27 -17.58 -0.27 20.09
CA LEU A 27 -16.23 0.04 19.64
C LEU A 27 -15.65 -1.03 18.72
N ARG A 28 -15.93 -2.31 18.99
CA ARG A 28 -15.55 -3.42 18.11
C ARG A 28 -16.25 -3.33 16.76
N GLN A 29 -17.56 -3.11 16.76
CA GLN A 29 -18.32 -2.89 15.54
C GLN A 29 -17.76 -1.71 14.74
N HIS A 30 -17.41 -0.60 15.40
CA HIS A 30 -16.81 0.53 14.72
C HIS A 30 -15.44 0.20 14.08
N ILE A 31 -14.62 -0.63 14.73
CA ILE A 31 -13.36 -1.12 14.15
C ILE A 31 -13.64 -1.91 12.87
N ASP A 32 -14.64 -2.78 12.89
CA ASP A 32 -15.01 -3.59 11.73
C ASP A 32 -15.55 -2.70 10.60
N ASP A 33 -16.42 -1.73 10.89
CA ASP A 33 -16.90 -0.73 9.92
C ASP A 33 -15.73 0.05 9.29
N LEU A 34 -14.71 0.41 10.08
CA LEU A 34 -13.53 1.12 9.58
C LEU A 34 -12.69 0.23 8.66
N ARG A 35 -12.55 -1.05 8.98
CA ARG A 35 -11.83 -2.03 8.14
C ARG A 35 -12.52 -2.24 6.80
N GLU A 36 -13.85 -2.29 6.78
CA GLU A 36 -14.65 -2.46 5.56
C GLU A 36 -14.52 -1.30 4.57
N ARG A 37 -14.19 -0.10 5.05
CA ARG A 37 -14.00 1.09 4.19
C ARG A 37 -12.72 1.06 3.37
N VAL A 38 -11.68 0.34 3.83
CA VAL A 38 -10.38 0.29 3.14
C VAL A 38 -10.51 -0.36 1.75
N PRO A 39 -11.14 -1.54 1.59
CA PRO A 39 -11.38 -2.12 0.27
C PRO A 39 -12.16 -1.21 -0.68
N GLU A 40 -13.20 -0.52 -0.19
CA GLU A 40 -14.02 0.37 -1.02
C GLU A 40 -13.19 1.53 -1.60
N MET A 41 -12.41 2.19 -0.74
CA MET A 41 -11.50 3.24 -1.16
C MET A 41 -10.45 2.74 -2.16
N ASN A 42 -9.89 1.55 -1.94
CA ASN A 42 -8.91 0.96 -2.84
C ASN A 42 -9.49 0.68 -4.23
N ARG A 43 -10.77 0.28 -4.33
CA ARG A 43 -11.47 0.16 -5.62
C ARG A 43 -11.60 1.50 -6.32
N GLN A 44 -11.94 2.56 -5.59
CA GLN A 44 -12.05 3.91 -6.18
C GLN A 44 -10.70 4.41 -6.72
N VAL A 45 -9.62 4.20 -5.94
CA VAL A 45 -8.25 4.53 -6.38
C VAL A 45 -7.89 3.73 -7.63
N ALA A 46 -8.22 2.43 -7.66
CA ALA A 46 -7.94 1.56 -8.79
C ALA A 46 -8.62 2.04 -10.09
N GLU A 47 -9.88 2.49 -10.03
CA GLU A 47 -10.57 3.02 -11.23
C GLU A 47 -9.91 4.30 -11.75
N VAL A 48 -9.44 5.20 -10.87
CA VAL A 48 -8.72 6.42 -11.30
C VAL A 48 -7.37 6.07 -11.95
N VAL A 49 -6.62 5.14 -11.35
CA VAL A 49 -5.34 4.67 -11.89
C VAL A 49 -5.54 3.93 -13.21
N LYS A 50 -6.60 3.15 -13.34
CA LYS A 50 -6.96 2.46 -14.58
C LYS A 50 -7.23 3.47 -15.71
N LEU A 51 -7.95 4.56 -15.44
CA LEU A 51 -8.17 5.63 -16.42
C LEU A 51 -6.84 6.24 -16.89
N GLU A 52 -5.93 6.55 -15.95
CA GLU A 52 -4.57 7.02 -16.27
C GLU A 52 -3.86 6.02 -17.20
N LYS A 53 -3.84 4.73 -16.86
CA LYS A 53 -3.19 3.69 -17.68
C LYS A 53 -3.83 3.52 -19.06
N MET A 54 -5.15 3.61 -19.16
CA MET A 54 -5.83 3.56 -20.46
C MET A 54 -5.42 4.73 -21.36
N LEU A 55 -5.27 5.93 -20.80
CA LEU A 55 -4.80 7.11 -21.53
C LEU A 55 -3.32 6.96 -21.93
N GLU A 56 -2.45 6.43 -21.07
CA GLU A 56 -1.06 6.12 -21.43
C GLU A 56 -0.98 5.18 -22.64
N MET A 57 -1.76 4.10 -22.62
CA MET A 57 -1.84 3.15 -23.73
C MET A 57 -2.44 3.79 -25.00
N GLN A 58 -3.33 4.77 -24.88
CA GLN A 58 -3.88 5.48 -26.02
C GLN A 58 -2.85 6.43 -26.66
N VAL A 59 -2.10 7.18 -25.84
CA VAL A 59 -0.98 8.01 -26.32
C VAL A 59 0.06 7.16 -27.05
N ASP A 60 0.47 6.01 -26.48
CA ASP A 60 1.43 5.10 -27.11
C ASP A 60 0.92 4.58 -28.47
N ARG A 61 -0.35 4.20 -28.57
CA ARG A 61 -0.96 3.77 -29.84
C ARG A 61 -0.98 4.89 -30.88
N LEU A 62 -1.29 6.11 -30.48
CA LEU A 62 -1.30 7.27 -31.37
C LEU A 62 0.12 7.65 -31.82
N GLN A 63 1.10 7.60 -30.92
CA GLN A 63 2.50 7.80 -31.26
C GLN A 63 2.96 6.80 -32.31
N LYS A 64 2.69 5.49 -32.11
CA LYS A 64 2.99 4.45 -33.10
C LYS A 64 2.33 4.71 -34.45
N LYS A 65 1.11 5.26 -34.46
CA LYS A 65 0.41 5.64 -35.70
C LYS A 65 1.09 6.82 -36.40
N VAL A 66 1.53 7.83 -35.64
CA VAL A 66 2.31 8.97 -36.16
C VAL A 66 3.61 8.46 -36.78
N ASP A 67 4.37 7.65 -36.04
CA ASP A 67 5.66 7.07 -36.48
C ASP A 67 5.50 6.21 -37.75
N PHE A 68 4.35 5.56 -37.91
CA PHE A 68 4.01 4.76 -39.09
C PHE A 68 3.63 5.60 -40.31
N LEU A 69 2.94 6.73 -40.11
CA LEU A 69 2.43 7.59 -41.20
C LEU A 69 3.49 8.56 -41.71
N GLU A 70 4.33 9.09 -40.82
CA GLU A 70 5.33 10.10 -41.14
C GLU A 70 6.30 9.72 -42.29
N PRO A 71 6.99 8.57 -42.28
CA PRO A 71 7.86 8.18 -43.39
C PRO A 71 7.07 7.93 -44.68
N ARG A 72 5.82 7.46 -44.59
CA ARG A 72 4.95 7.25 -45.77
C ARG A 72 4.52 8.55 -46.41
N VAL A 73 4.20 9.57 -45.61
CA VAL A 73 3.93 10.92 -46.11
C VAL A 73 5.15 11.44 -46.87
N VAL A 74 6.35 11.33 -46.28
CA VAL A 74 7.60 11.74 -46.93
C VAL A 74 7.80 11.01 -48.26
N GLN A 75 7.58 9.68 -48.29
CA GLN A 75 7.70 8.89 -49.51
C GLN A 75 6.67 9.29 -50.57
N ALA A 76 5.39 9.44 -50.20
CA ALA A 76 4.32 9.78 -51.13
C ALA A 76 4.52 11.18 -51.75
N VAL A 77 5.03 12.14 -50.99
CA VAL A 77 5.39 13.47 -51.49
C VAL A 77 6.56 13.40 -52.47
N LYS A 78 7.59 12.57 -52.18
CA LYS A 78 8.75 12.36 -53.07
C LYS A 78 8.39 11.75 -54.43
N LEU A 79 7.31 10.95 -54.50
CA LEU A 79 6.83 10.35 -55.75
C LEU A 79 6.17 11.37 -56.71
N GLY A 80 6.00 12.62 -56.28
CA GLY A 80 5.61 13.71 -57.17
C GLY A 80 4.12 13.74 -57.57
N PRO A 81 3.77 14.44 -58.66
CA PRO A 81 2.38 14.80 -58.98
C PRO A 81 1.43 13.61 -59.17
N GLU A 82 1.93 12.47 -59.67
CA GLU A 82 1.13 11.27 -59.94
C GLU A 82 0.54 10.63 -58.68
N LYS A 83 1.15 10.87 -57.51
CA LYS A 83 0.69 10.36 -56.20
C LYS A 83 0.13 11.46 -55.30
N LYS A 84 -0.12 12.65 -55.83
CA LYS A 84 -0.54 13.84 -55.06
C LYS A 84 -1.78 13.60 -54.20
N GLU A 85 -2.81 12.94 -54.71
CA GLU A 85 -4.04 12.68 -53.95
C GLU A 85 -3.80 11.68 -52.81
N ALA A 86 -2.99 10.63 -53.04
CA ALA A 86 -2.57 9.71 -51.99
C ALA A 86 -1.67 10.37 -50.94
N ALA A 87 -0.82 11.31 -51.34
CA ALA A 87 -0.02 12.10 -50.40
C ALA A 87 -0.91 12.98 -49.52
N LYS A 88 -1.92 13.66 -50.08
CA LYS A 88 -2.87 14.48 -49.32
C LYS A 88 -3.64 13.68 -48.28
N THR A 89 -4.11 12.48 -48.62
CA THR A 89 -4.85 11.63 -47.66
C THR A 89 -3.95 11.16 -46.51
N LEU A 90 -2.70 10.79 -46.79
CA LEU A 90 -1.72 10.43 -45.76
C LEU A 90 -1.36 11.62 -44.86
N ILE A 91 -1.21 12.82 -45.44
CA ILE A 91 -0.95 14.05 -44.68
C ILE A 91 -2.11 14.34 -43.73
N ALA A 92 -3.36 14.31 -44.23
CA ALA A 92 -4.53 14.54 -43.40
C ALA A 92 -4.64 13.49 -42.26
N ALA A 93 -4.34 12.22 -42.55
CA ALA A 93 -4.34 11.17 -41.52
C ALA A 93 -3.24 11.36 -40.48
N LEU A 94 -2.05 11.83 -40.89
CA LEU A 94 -0.94 12.13 -39.99
C LEU A 94 -1.27 13.32 -39.09
N GLU A 95 -1.81 14.39 -39.67
CA GLU A 95 -2.20 15.60 -38.94
C GLU A 95 -3.29 15.29 -37.91
N GLN A 96 -4.32 14.54 -38.30
CA GLN A 96 -5.35 14.08 -37.36
C GLN A 96 -4.75 13.25 -36.22
N ALA A 97 -3.86 12.28 -36.53
CA ALA A 97 -3.22 11.46 -35.50
C ALA A 97 -2.38 12.30 -34.52
N ARG A 98 -1.74 13.37 -35.00
CA ARG A 98 -0.98 14.31 -34.15
C ARG A 98 -1.91 15.13 -33.25
N VAL A 99 -3.02 15.65 -33.78
CA VAL A 99 -4.02 16.39 -33.00
C VAL A 99 -4.61 15.49 -31.91
N ASP A 100 -5.08 14.29 -32.28
CA ASP A 100 -5.63 13.32 -31.33
C ASP A 100 -4.60 12.98 -30.22
N MET A 101 -3.33 12.85 -30.60
CA MET A 101 -2.25 12.53 -29.66
C MET A 101 -2.02 13.66 -28.65
N GLU A 102 -1.94 14.91 -29.11
CA GLU A 102 -1.74 16.05 -28.21
C GLU A 102 -2.94 16.27 -27.29
N GLU A 103 -4.17 16.12 -27.78
CA GLU A 103 -5.37 16.15 -26.94
C GLU A 103 -5.36 15.04 -25.88
N THR A 104 -4.98 13.81 -26.28
CA THR A 104 -4.90 12.67 -25.34
C THR A 104 -3.77 12.87 -24.32
N LYS A 105 -2.64 13.49 -24.70
CA LYS A 105 -1.55 13.82 -23.76
C LYS A 105 -2.01 14.81 -22.70
N LEU A 106 -2.78 15.82 -23.07
CA LEU A 106 -3.34 16.77 -22.10
C LEU A 106 -4.30 16.08 -21.12
N GLN A 107 -5.16 15.19 -21.62
CA GLN A 107 -6.03 14.37 -20.76
C GLN A 107 -5.22 13.45 -19.83
N LEU A 108 -4.14 12.86 -20.34
CA LEU A 108 -3.24 12.02 -19.55
C LEU A 108 -2.56 12.80 -18.42
N GLU A 109 -2.11 14.03 -18.68
CA GLU A 109 -1.51 14.88 -17.65
C GLU A 109 -2.49 15.15 -16.49
N GLN A 110 -3.73 15.51 -16.83
CA GLN A 110 -4.80 15.70 -15.83
C GLN A 110 -5.11 14.39 -15.08
N ALA A 111 -5.14 13.25 -15.78
CA ALA A 111 -5.36 11.95 -15.15
C ALA A 111 -4.22 11.56 -14.20
N LYS A 112 -2.96 11.87 -14.55
CA LYS A 112 -1.78 11.66 -13.67
C LYS A 112 -1.87 12.50 -12.41
N GLU A 113 -2.22 13.78 -12.53
CA GLU A 113 -2.40 14.64 -11.35
C GLU A 113 -3.52 14.11 -10.45
N ASN A 114 -4.68 13.77 -11.04
CA ASN A 114 -5.81 13.24 -10.29
C ASN A 114 -5.50 11.89 -9.61
N SER A 115 -4.81 10.99 -10.31
CA SER A 115 -4.33 9.72 -9.76
C SER A 115 -3.37 9.92 -8.60
N ALA A 116 -2.37 10.78 -8.75
CA ALA A 116 -1.42 11.10 -7.67
C ALA A 116 -2.13 11.71 -6.46
N ARG A 117 -3.06 12.64 -6.67
CA ARG A 117 -3.88 13.24 -5.60
C ARG A 117 -4.73 12.18 -4.90
N THR A 118 -5.36 11.29 -5.65
CA THR A 118 -6.23 10.23 -5.12
C THR A 118 -5.43 9.22 -4.30
N LYS A 119 -4.23 8.83 -4.75
CA LYS A 119 -3.29 7.98 -3.97
C LYS A 119 -2.90 8.64 -2.64
N ARG A 120 -2.50 9.91 -2.66
CA ARG A 120 -2.17 10.65 -1.42
C ARG A 120 -3.35 10.74 -0.46
N MET A 121 -4.56 10.95 -0.99
CA MET A 121 -5.78 10.98 -0.19
C MET A 121 -6.07 9.63 0.46
N ARG A 122 -5.89 8.53 -0.30
CA ARG A 122 -5.97 7.16 0.24
C ARG A 122 -4.99 6.97 1.39
N ASP A 123 -3.72 7.28 1.19
CA ASP A 123 -2.69 7.06 2.23
C ASP A 123 -2.98 7.86 3.51
N ALA A 124 -3.45 9.10 3.36
CA ALA A 124 -3.87 9.92 4.49
C ALA A 124 -5.09 9.34 5.22
N TYR A 125 -6.04 8.78 4.47
CA TYR A 125 -7.23 8.15 5.03
C TYR A 125 -6.92 6.83 5.73
N GLU A 126 -6.02 6.00 5.17
CA GLU A 126 -5.55 4.77 5.81
C GLU A 126 -4.84 5.04 7.14
N ARG A 127 -3.97 6.06 7.18
CA ARG A 127 -3.35 6.51 8.45
C ARG A 127 -4.40 6.90 9.47
N LYS A 128 -5.41 7.69 9.06
CA LYS A 128 -6.50 8.10 9.93
C LYS A 128 -7.32 6.92 10.44
N ILE A 129 -7.62 5.93 9.59
CA ILE A 129 -8.30 4.69 9.99
C ILE A 129 -7.47 3.96 11.05
N ARG A 130 -6.16 3.82 10.83
CA ARG A 130 -5.25 3.18 11.78
C ARG A 130 -5.26 3.87 13.14
N ASP A 131 -5.17 5.19 13.16
CA ASP A 131 -5.23 6.00 14.38
C ASP A 131 -6.58 5.81 15.12
N GLN A 132 -7.69 5.79 14.38
CA GLN A 132 -9.02 5.58 14.96
C GLN A 132 -9.18 4.17 15.53
N ILE A 133 -8.68 3.15 14.84
CA ILE A 133 -8.68 1.76 15.32
C ILE A 133 -7.87 1.65 16.62
N ASN A 134 -6.66 2.23 16.65
CA ASN A 134 -5.81 2.25 17.84
C ASN A 134 -6.50 2.96 19.02
N GLU A 135 -7.17 4.08 18.77
CA GLU A 135 -7.96 4.76 19.79
C GLU A 135 -9.09 3.87 20.32
N CYS A 136 -9.84 3.20 19.43
CA CYS A 136 -10.92 2.30 19.84
C CYS A 136 -10.39 1.15 20.70
N MET A 137 -9.27 0.52 20.30
CA MET A 137 -8.62 -0.52 21.10
C MET A 137 -8.17 -0.01 22.48
N ARG A 138 -7.62 1.20 22.55
CA ARG A 138 -7.25 1.83 23.83
C ARG A 138 -8.45 2.03 24.74
N GLN A 139 -9.59 2.45 24.19
CA GLN A 139 -10.82 2.64 24.96
C GLN A 139 -11.43 1.31 25.41
N ILE A 140 -11.41 0.27 24.57
CA ILE A 140 -11.79 -1.09 24.97
C ILE A 140 -10.93 -1.56 26.16
N GLY A 141 -9.61 -1.35 26.08
CA GLY A 141 -8.70 -1.70 27.18
C GLY A 141 -8.99 -0.95 28.48
N ARG A 142 -9.38 0.32 28.40
CA ARG A 142 -9.81 1.11 29.56
C ARG A 142 -11.12 0.62 30.15
N ALA A 143 -12.13 0.34 29.30
CA ALA A 143 -13.42 -0.19 29.73
C ALA A 143 -13.25 -1.52 30.48
N LYS A 144 -12.41 -2.41 29.95
CA LYS A 144 -12.12 -3.70 30.57
C LYS A 144 -11.40 -3.58 31.92
N ARG A 145 -10.51 -2.59 32.09
CA ARG A 145 -9.87 -2.31 33.38
C ARG A 145 -10.87 -1.78 34.40
N ALA A 146 -11.72 -0.83 33.99
CA ALA A 146 -12.77 -0.29 34.85
C ALA A 146 -13.74 -1.38 35.31
N GLU A 147 -14.15 -2.29 34.41
CA GLU A 147 -15.00 -3.45 34.75
C GLU A 147 -14.31 -4.39 35.77
N MET A 148 -12.99 -4.59 35.65
CA MET A 148 -12.22 -5.38 36.62
C MET A 148 -12.17 -4.68 37.99
N GLU A 149 -11.91 -3.38 38.02
CA GLU A 149 -11.91 -2.58 39.25
C GLU A 149 -13.27 -2.60 39.95
N GLU A 150 -14.36 -2.47 39.19
CA GLU A 150 -15.73 -2.58 39.71
C GLU A 150 -16.00 -3.96 40.32
N LYS A 151 -15.64 -5.05 39.62
CA LYS A 151 -15.78 -6.42 40.13
C LYS A 151 -14.97 -6.65 41.41
N VAL A 152 -13.77 -6.09 41.50
CA VAL A 152 -12.95 -6.17 42.74
C VAL A 152 -13.65 -5.41 43.87
N ALA A 153 -14.17 -4.21 43.62
CA ALA A 153 -14.87 -3.41 44.62
C ALA A 153 -16.18 -4.08 45.09
N GLU A 154 -16.97 -4.67 44.19
CA GLU A 154 -18.19 -5.42 44.51
C GLU A 154 -17.87 -6.62 45.43
N VAL A 155 -16.82 -7.37 45.10
CA VAL A 155 -16.34 -8.46 45.97
C VAL A 155 -15.91 -7.91 47.33
N MET A 156 -15.11 -6.83 47.39
CA MET A 156 -14.70 -6.25 48.68
C MET A 156 -15.88 -5.73 49.51
N GLY A 157 -16.90 -5.13 48.90
CA GLY A 157 -18.11 -4.69 49.59
C GLY A 157 -18.96 -5.85 50.11
N ALA A 158 -19.01 -6.98 49.39
CA ALA A 158 -19.65 -8.21 49.87
C ALA A 158 -18.87 -8.87 51.04
N PHE A 159 -17.56 -8.62 51.14
CA PHE A 159 -16.68 -9.13 52.19
C PHE A 159 -16.78 -8.38 53.54
N GLU A 160 -17.23 -7.11 53.56
CA GLU A 160 -17.46 -6.35 54.81
C GLU A 160 -18.53 -7.01 55.73
N VAL A 161 -19.25 -8.03 55.23
CA VAL A 161 -20.35 -8.72 55.92
C VAL A 161 -19.95 -10.14 56.42
N GLY A 162 -18.72 -10.64 56.24
CA GLY A 162 -18.35 -12.01 56.68
C GLY A 162 -16.86 -12.31 56.92
N ASP A 163 -16.59 -13.09 57.97
CA ASP A 163 -15.32 -13.54 58.60
C ASP A 163 -14.13 -13.86 57.65
N THR A 164 -12.90 -13.42 58.00
CA THR A 164 -12.05 -12.65 57.06
C THR A 164 -10.58 -13.10 56.80
N THR A 165 -10.10 -14.31 57.10
CA THR A 165 -8.63 -14.58 56.97
C THR A 165 -8.20 -15.65 55.95
N GLU A 166 -8.86 -16.81 55.87
CA GLU A 166 -8.41 -17.91 54.96
C GLU A 166 -8.88 -17.74 53.49
N THR A 167 -9.76 -16.78 53.25
CA THR A 167 -10.35 -16.46 51.95
C THR A 167 -9.55 -15.40 51.19
N VAL A 168 -8.74 -14.62 51.90
CA VAL A 168 -7.97 -13.50 51.33
C VAL A 168 -6.83 -14.02 50.44
N ASP A 169 -6.00 -14.96 50.90
CA ASP A 169 -4.86 -15.47 50.13
C ASP A 169 -5.28 -16.16 48.83
N ARG A 170 -6.32 -17.00 48.89
CA ARG A 170 -6.89 -17.66 47.69
C ARG A 170 -7.53 -16.69 46.70
N MET A 171 -7.93 -15.51 47.16
CA MET A 171 -8.54 -14.48 46.30
C MET A 171 -7.48 -13.54 45.72
N THR A 172 -6.44 -13.19 46.49
CA THR A 172 -5.25 -12.50 45.97
C THR A 172 -4.68 -13.28 44.80
N GLU A 173 -4.53 -14.60 44.95
CA GLU A 173 -4.05 -15.48 43.89
C GLU A 173 -4.95 -15.49 42.64
N ARG A 174 -6.28 -15.44 42.82
CA ARG A 174 -7.25 -15.34 41.70
C ARG A 174 -7.29 -13.97 41.03
N ILE A 175 -7.14 -12.90 41.81
CA ILE A 175 -7.06 -11.53 41.28
C ILE A 175 -5.77 -11.38 40.49
N ASP A 176 -4.65 -11.86 41.01
CA ASP A 176 -3.36 -11.86 40.34
C ASP A 176 -3.39 -12.70 39.07
N GLU A 177 -4.00 -13.90 39.10
CA GLU A 177 -4.17 -14.74 37.91
C GLU A 177 -5.01 -14.03 36.82
N ARG A 178 -6.09 -13.33 37.22
CA ARG A 178 -6.92 -12.56 36.29
C ARG A 178 -6.20 -11.31 35.76
N LEU A 179 -5.47 -10.60 36.61
CA LEU A 179 -4.70 -9.42 36.24
C LEU A 179 -3.58 -9.81 35.26
N ALA A 180 -2.86 -10.88 35.55
CA ALA A 180 -1.83 -11.45 34.69
C ALA A 180 -2.41 -11.89 33.33
N ARG A 181 -3.58 -12.57 33.31
CA ARG A 181 -4.27 -12.92 32.05
C ARG A 181 -4.75 -11.69 31.27
N ALA A 182 -5.20 -10.65 31.96
CA ALA A 182 -5.63 -9.41 31.32
C ALA A 182 -4.44 -8.65 30.71
N GLN A 183 -3.33 -8.57 31.44
CA GLN A 183 -2.06 -8.00 30.97
C GLN A 183 -1.49 -8.80 29.79
N ALA A 184 -1.43 -10.13 29.87
CA ALA A 184 -0.98 -10.98 28.77
C ALA A 184 -1.83 -10.78 27.51
N ARG A 185 -3.16 -10.64 27.63
CA ARG A 185 -4.02 -10.33 26.47
C ARG A 185 -3.79 -8.93 25.90
N MET A 186 -3.48 -7.95 26.75
CA MET A 186 -3.13 -6.60 26.28
C MET A 186 -1.77 -6.57 25.57
N GLU A 187 -0.79 -7.31 26.10
CA GLU A 187 0.54 -7.44 25.52
C GLU A 187 0.49 -8.20 24.19
N ILE A 188 -0.31 -9.28 24.09
CA ILE A 188 -0.54 -9.96 22.81
C ILE A 188 -1.23 -9.02 21.81
N ALA A 189 -2.27 -8.28 22.22
CA ALA A 189 -2.95 -7.33 21.33
C ALA A 189 -2.03 -6.17 20.89
N GLY A 190 -1.20 -5.65 21.79
CA GLY A 190 -0.17 -4.64 21.49
C GLY A 190 0.88 -5.21 20.53
N SER A 191 1.43 -6.38 20.85
CA SER A 191 2.39 -7.07 19.99
C SER A 191 1.83 -7.45 18.63
N THR A 192 0.52 -7.70 18.46
CA THR A 192 -0.05 -7.93 17.11
C THR A 192 -0.15 -6.67 16.27
N VAL A 193 -0.35 -5.49 16.89
CA VAL A 193 -0.36 -4.21 16.19
C VAL A 193 1.07 -3.72 15.96
N ASP A 194 1.96 -3.88 16.93
CA ASP A 194 3.38 -3.56 16.84
C ASP A 194 4.11 -4.53 15.91
N ALA A 195 3.75 -5.82 15.87
CA ALA A 195 4.27 -6.76 14.88
C ALA A 195 3.72 -6.46 13.47
N GLN A 196 2.46 -6.04 13.33
CA GLN A 196 1.95 -5.56 12.04
C GLN A 196 2.61 -4.24 11.60
N MET A 197 2.95 -3.33 12.53
CA MET A 197 3.72 -2.14 12.20
C MET A 197 5.18 -2.47 11.89
N ALA A 198 5.81 -3.35 12.66
CA ALA A 198 7.18 -3.79 12.42
C ALA A 198 7.31 -4.56 11.10
N ASP A 199 6.31 -5.35 10.71
CA ASP A 199 6.23 -6.01 9.40
C ASP A 199 6.06 -5.01 8.25
N ILE A 200 5.27 -3.94 8.46
CA ILE A 200 5.15 -2.83 7.50
C ILE A 200 6.45 -2.01 7.42
N GLU A 201 7.14 -1.78 8.54
CA GLU A 201 8.42 -1.06 8.58
C GLU A 201 9.54 -1.92 7.98
N LEU A 202 9.56 -3.22 8.24
CA LEU A 202 10.51 -4.16 7.67
C LEU A 202 10.34 -4.28 6.16
N SER A 203 9.11 -4.38 5.65
CA SER A 203 8.85 -4.38 4.20
C SER A 203 9.25 -3.06 3.52
N GLN A 204 9.07 -1.91 4.19
CA GLN A 204 9.57 -0.63 3.67
C GLN A 204 11.11 -0.55 3.67
N VAL A 205 11.78 -1.11 4.69
CA VAL A 205 13.25 -1.18 4.74
C VAL A 205 13.80 -2.19 3.73
N GLU A 206 13.11 -3.30 3.48
CA GLU A 206 13.44 -4.25 2.42
C GLU A 206 13.31 -3.60 1.04
N ASP A 207 12.20 -2.88 0.77
CA ASP A 207 12.01 -2.11 -0.47
C ASP A 207 13.11 -1.04 -0.65
N GLU A 208 13.50 -0.34 0.42
CA GLU A 208 14.59 0.65 0.39
C GLU A 208 15.96 0.00 0.20
N SER A 209 16.21 -1.15 0.84
CA SER A 209 17.45 -1.91 0.71
C SER A 209 17.61 -2.50 -0.69
N GLU A 210 16.54 -3.03 -1.29
CA GLU A 210 16.53 -3.45 -2.70
C GLU A 210 16.84 -2.28 -3.63
N ARG A 211 16.30 -1.09 -3.35
CA ARG A 211 16.58 0.12 -4.12
C ARG A 211 18.05 0.56 -3.99
N LEU A 212 18.60 0.55 -2.79
CA LEU A 212 20.01 0.89 -2.52
C LEU A 212 20.96 -0.14 -3.12
N TYR A 213 20.62 -1.42 -3.07
CA TYR A 213 21.39 -2.49 -3.71
C TYR A 213 21.41 -2.33 -5.23
N ALA A 214 20.26 -2.03 -5.86
CA ALA A 214 20.18 -1.75 -7.28
C ALA A 214 20.99 -0.49 -7.68
N GLU A 215 21.01 0.56 -6.84
CA GLU A 215 21.85 1.74 -7.03
C GLU A 215 23.35 1.42 -6.90
N TYR A 216 23.74 0.55 -5.96
CA TYR A 216 25.13 0.14 -5.75
C TYR A 216 25.64 -0.77 -6.88
N GLN A 217 24.80 -1.69 -7.38
CA GLN A 217 25.12 -2.50 -8.56
C GLN A 217 25.29 -1.65 -9.84
N ARG A 218 24.55 -0.53 -9.96
CA ARG A 218 24.76 0.46 -11.04
C ARG A 218 26.08 1.22 -10.89
N GLN A 219 26.48 1.57 -9.67
CA GLN A 219 27.77 2.22 -9.41
C GLN A 219 28.97 1.30 -9.67
N LEU A 220 28.81 0.00 -9.43
CA LEU A 220 29.82 -1.02 -9.71
C LEU A 220 29.82 -1.49 -11.18
N GLY A 221 28.93 -0.95 -12.02
CA GLY A 221 28.86 -1.27 -13.45
C GLY A 221 28.34 -2.69 -13.76
N ILE A 222 27.69 -3.35 -12.80
CA ILE A 222 27.16 -4.72 -12.92
C ILE A 222 25.78 -4.71 -13.63
N LEU A 223 25.06 -3.59 -13.55
CA LEU A 223 23.87 -3.31 -14.36
C LEU A 223 24.10 -2.05 -15.22
N PRO A 224 23.72 -2.06 -16.52
CA PRO A 224 23.86 -0.90 -17.38
C PRO A 224 22.95 0.25 -16.93
N PRO A 225 23.35 1.53 -17.13
CA PRO A 225 22.43 2.66 -16.99
C PRO A 225 21.32 2.48 -18.02
N GLU A 226 20.08 2.72 -17.61
CA GLU A 226 18.89 2.44 -18.41
C GLU A 226 19.01 3.06 -19.82
N ALA A 227 19.24 2.19 -20.80
CA ALA A 227 18.99 2.45 -22.21
C ALA A 227 17.73 1.68 -22.60
N ALA A 228 16.81 2.40 -23.20
CA ALA A 228 15.61 1.89 -23.82
C ALA A 228 15.89 0.71 -24.76
N GLU A 229 15.08 -0.34 -24.61
CA GLU A 229 14.61 -1.33 -25.60
C GLU A 229 15.56 -1.99 -26.64
N LYS A 230 15.35 -3.32 -26.77
CA LYS A 230 15.31 -4.20 -27.96
C LYS A 230 16.46 -5.17 -28.30
N THR A 231 15.98 -6.36 -28.70
CA THR A 231 16.48 -7.34 -29.71
C THR A 231 17.51 -8.41 -29.32
N MET A 232 17.00 -9.65 -29.33
CA MET A 232 17.44 -10.81 -30.13
C MET A 232 18.83 -11.44 -29.89
N ASP A 233 18.76 -12.73 -29.54
CA ASP A 233 19.47 -13.87 -30.11
C ASP A 233 21.01 -13.86 -30.27
N THR A 234 21.57 -14.95 -29.71
CA THR A 234 22.72 -15.73 -30.19
C THR A 234 24.09 -15.07 -30.03
N VAL A 235 24.88 -15.43 -29.00
CA VAL A 235 25.68 -16.65 -28.84
C VAL A 235 26.93 -16.67 -29.74
N THR A 236 28.07 -16.89 -29.08
CA THR A 236 29.42 -17.22 -29.57
C THR A 236 30.25 -15.97 -29.84
N GLU A 237 31.36 -15.74 -29.14
CA GLU A 237 32.63 -16.41 -29.42
C GLU A 237 33.61 -16.32 -28.24
N ALA A 238 34.38 -17.40 -28.06
CA ALA A 238 35.40 -17.63 -27.02
C ALA A 238 36.56 -16.61 -27.08
N PRO A 239 37.47 -16.56 -26.08
CA PRO A 239 38.65 -17.46 -26.08
C PRO A 239 39.00 -17.96 -24.66
N GLN A 240 39.59 -19.16 -24.49
CA GLN A 240 41.04 -19.40 -24.29
C GLN A 240 41.69 -18.33 -23.38
N VAL A 241 42.46 -18.67 -22.35
CA VAL A 241 43.88 -19.09 -22.42
C VAL A 241 44.25 -19.66 -21.03
N GLU A 242 44.92 -20.82 -20.93
CA GLU A 242 46.32 -20.85 -20.46
C GLU A 242 46.93 -22.26 -20.41
N PRO A 243 48.16 -22.43 -20.97
CA PRO A 243 49.04 -23.60 -20.83
C PRO A 243 49.90 -23.40 -19.54
N PRO A 244 50.78 -24.32 -19.05
CA PRO A 244 51.91 -24.88 -19.80
C PRO A 244 52.39 -26.32 -19.48
N GLN A 245 53.07 -26.88 -20.49
CA GLN A 245 54.33 -27.66 -20.47
C GLN A 245 54.39 -29.07 -19.86
N THR A 246 54.57 -30.10 -20.71
CA THR A 246 55.83 -30.86 -21.01
C THR A 246 56.14 -31.87 -19.89
N GLU A 247 56.25 -33.18 -20.08
CA GLU A 247 57.18 -33.89 -20.96
C GLU A 247 56.74 -35.34 -21.24
N GLN A 248 57.00 -35.75 -22.48
CA GLN A 248 57.53 -37.03 -22.94
C GLN A 248 57.36 -38.27 -22.04
N GLN A 249 56.76 -39.34 -22.59
CA GLN A 249 57.53 -40.53 -22.98
C GLN A 249 56.66 -41.63 -23.61
N THR A 250 57.05 -41.97 -24.85
CA THR A 250 57.21 -43.34 -25.39
C THR A 250 56.06 -44.34 -25.46
N GLN A 251 55.91 -44.83 -26.69
CA GLN A 251 55.89 -46.24 -27.11
C GLN A 251 54.55 -46.91 -27.45
N SER A 252 54.53 -47.29 -28.75
CA SER A 252 53.83 -48.38 -29.43
C SER A 252 52.44 -48.10 -29.98
#